data_AF-S3LTI4-F1
#
_entry.id   AF-S3LTI4-F1
#
_cell.length_a   1.000
_cell.length_b   1.000
_cell.length_c   1.000
_cell.angle_alpha   90.00
_cell.angle_beta   90.00
_cell.angle_gamma   90.00
#
_symmetry.space_group_name_H-M   'P 1'
#
loop_
_entity.id
_entity.type
_entity.pdbx_description
1 polymer ?
#
loop_
_entity_poly.entity_id
_entity_poly.type
_entity_poly.pdbx_seq_one_letter_code
_entity_poly.pdbx_strand_id
1 'polypeptide(L)'
;MHDIKKVCICLVYLLFFCFFASAENFDAKEQRDNVITFFQDVVTLFCNLGNTSLTTFQDEWLENGIEMLDSVLEGLTYSDFQKSIDLIKNNMEAIENSGELSLIELKDFKQIMSDINVLHVWSIKNCKLPENKKLTYSVPEIAILESNAQIHKSNIQTYEQNLSAMQPPEEIQKILAEETQMLKDLRENNKRNAELENHVIQLGAAYANALSNQKRWKEGIKDEQKALDSIPILIEKYKEEARLQAEKQYKKEIVSKINNIQTWIDFFNEKNETLTEFLQLIDTKGTMREKLNYIVPSKDLKKYEIKLNTFIRDWKLE
;
A
#
# COMPACT_ATOMS: atom_id res chain seq x y z
N MET A 1 27.70 19.42 29.51
CA MET A 1 26.27 19.63 29.16
C MET A 1 26.08 20.24 27.77
N HIS A 2 26.63 21.42 27.46
CA HIS A 2 26.27 22.13 26.22
C HIS A 2 26.66 21.40 24.90
N ASP A 3 27.73 20.61 24.89
CA ASP A 3 28.26 19.99 23.66
C ASP A 3 27.73 18.59 23.39
N ILE A 4 27.36 17.85 24.44
CA ILE A 4 26.52 16.64 24.36
C ILE A 4 25.23 16.94 23.58
N LYS A 5 24.63 18.11 23.84
CA LYS A 5 23.43 18.61 23.15
C LYS A 5 23.65 18.89 21.65
N LYS A 6 24.90 18.93 21.16
CA LYS A 6 25.27 19.09 19.74
C LYS A 6 25.51 17.74 19.06
N VAL A 7 26.17 16.79 19.74
CA VAL A 7 26.46 15.44 19.20
C VAL A 7 25.16 14.71 18.81
N CYS A 8 24.13 14.78 19.66
CA CYS A 8 22.82 14.20 19.35
C CYS A 8 22.17 14.81 18.09
N ILE A 9 22.40 16.11 17.83
CA ILE A 9 21.85 16.83 16.66
C ILE A 9 22.59 16.42 15.38
N CYS A 10 23.91 16.20 15.43
CA CYS A 10 24.66 15.72 14.26
C CYS A 10 24.22 14.30 13.84
N LEU A 11 23.95 13.40 14.79
CA LEU A 11 23.42 12.06 14.50
C LEU A 11 22.04 12.11 13.84
N VAL A 12 21.18 13.05 14.28
CA VAL A 12 19.89 13.33 13.65
C VAL A 12 20.05 13.83 12.20
N TYR A 13 21.02 14.70 11.92
CA TYR A 13 21.30 15.16 10.55
C TYR A 13 21.95 14.11 9.64
N LEU A 14 22.77 13.20 10.19
CA LEU A 14 23.36 12.10 9.44
C LEU A 14 22.28 11.14 8.89
N LEU A 15 21.25 10.89 9.71
CA LEU A 15 20.11 10.05 9.34
C LEU A 15 19.17 10.72 8.32
N PHE A 16 19.04 12.05 8.37
CA PHE A 16 18.41 12.86 7.32
C PHE A 16 19.12 12.67 5.97
N PHE A 17 20.46 12.69 5.96
CA PHE A 17 21.26 12.67 4.74
C PHE A 17 21.18 11.32 3.99
N CYS A 18 21.29 10.20 4.71
CA CYS A 18 21.12 8.85 4.16
C CYS A 18 19.73 8.58 3.56
N PHE A 19 18.75 9.45 3.85
CA PHE A 19 17.38 9.38 3.36
C PHE A 19 17.08 10.28 2.15
N PHE A 20 17.89 11.31 1.92
CA PHE A 20 17.72 12.24 0.80
C PHE A 20 18.57 11.88 -0.44
N ALA A 21 19.64 11.09 -0.29
CA ALA A 21 20.50 10.68 -1.40
C ALA A 21 19.97 9.49 -2.25
N SER A 22 18.87 8.85 -1.82
CA SER A 22 18.37 7.57 -2.37
C SER A 22 17.08 7.68 -3.20
N ALA A 23 16.58 8.89 -3.49
CA ALA A 23 15.37 9.10 -4.29
C ALA A 23 15.68 9.27 -5.78
N GLU A 24 15.32 8.29 -6.61
CA GLU A 24 15.47 8.29 -8.09
C GLU A 24 14.62 9.34 -8.85
N ASN A 25 14.14 10.39 -8.19
CA ASN A 25 13.20 11.37 -8.74
C ASN A 25 13.66 12.84 -8.53
N PHE A 26 14.97 13.06 -8.33
CA PHE A 26 15.53 14.39 -8.04
C PHE A 26 16.05 15.14 -9.30
N ASP A 27 15.13 15.40 -10.23
CA ASP A 27 15.39 16.06 -11.53
C ASP A 27 15.51 17.60 -11.41
N ALA A 28 16.33 18.07 -10.46
CA ALA A 28 16.46 19.48 -10.09
C ALA A 28 17.86 19.78 -9.52
N LYS A 29 18.85 19.96 -10.41
CA LYS A 29 20.28 19.93 -10.02
C LYS A 29 20.71 21.04 -9.05
N GLU A 30 20.07 22.20 -9.07
CA GLU A 30 20.55 23.43 -8.40
C GLU A 30 19.90 23.65 -7.00
N GLN A 31 18.83 22.89 -6.70
CA GLN A 31 18.01 23.05 -5.49
C GLN A 31 18.34 22.07 -4.37
N ARG A 32 18.98 20.92 -4.66
CA ARG A 32 19.54 19.97 -3.66
C ARG A 32 20.55 20.62 -2.70
N ASP A 33 20.96 21.86 -2.98
CA ASP A 33 22.34 22.07 -3.36
C ASP A 33 22.89 23.35 -2.75
N ASN A 34 22.13 24.44 -2.86
CA ASN A 34 22.17 25.57 -1.94
C ASN A 34 21.83 25.13 -0.49
N VAL A 35 21.31 23.91 -0.31
CA VAL A 35 20.92 23.34 0.99
C VAL A 35 22.08 22.58 1.67
N ILE A 36 23.04 22.00 0.92
CA ILE A 36 24.28 21.36 1.49
C ILE A 36 24.97 22.52 2.23
N THR A 37 25.03 23.69 1.59
CA THR A 37 25.94 24.76 1.96
C THR A 37 25.40 25.65 3.05
N PHE A 38 24.07 25.82 3.10
CA PHE A 38 23.37 26.28 4.29
C PHE A 38 23.75 25.47 5.55
N PHE A 39 23.97 24.14 5.43
CA PHE A 39 24.43 23.32 6.56
C PHE A 39 25.95 23.37 6.81
N GLN A 40 26.79 23.52 5.79
CA GLN A 40 28.23 23.78 5.98
C GLN A 40 28.50 25.14 6.63
N ASP A 41 27.74 26.18 6.26
CA ASP A 41 27.80 27.50 6.90
C ASP A 41 27.38 27.40 8.37
N VAL A 42 26.31 26.66 8.70
CA VAL A 42 25.90 26.40 10.10
C VAL A 42 26.96 25.63 10.90
N VAL A 43 27.63 24.64 10.32
CA VAL A 43 28.73 23.92 10.99
C VAL A 43 29.95 24.85 11.18
N THR A 44 30.28 25.68 10.19
CA THR A 44 31.41 26.61 10.24
C THR A 44 31.19 27.71 11.29
N LEU A 45 29.99 28.29 11.34
CA LEU A 45 29.57 29.27 12.34
C LEU A 45 29.65 28.73 13.79
N PHE A 46 29.57 27.41 13.96
CA PHE A 46 29.70 26.72 15.25
C PHE A 46 31.16 26.46 15.67
N CYS A 47 32.13 26.59 14.76
CA CYS A 47 33.54 26.26 15.01
C CYS A 47 34.45 27.48 15.20
N ASN A 48 34.25 28.58 14.47
CA ASN A 48 34.90 29.87 14.77
C ASN A 48 34.29 31.07 14.01
N LEU A 49 34.71 32.27 14.42
CA LEU A 49 34.33 33.59 13.89
C LEU A 49 34.38 33.72 12.34
N GLY A 50 33.30 34.19 11.71
CA GLY A 50 33.36 34.93 10.44
C GLY A 50 32.30 34.58 9.37
N ASN A 51 31.80 35.60 8.65
CA ASN A 51 30.92 35.48 7.48
C ASN A 51 31.53 34.63 6.35
N THR A 52 30.72 33.85 5.63
CA THR A 52 30.45 34.02 4.17
C THR A 52 29.23 33.17 3.74
N SER A 53 29.01 32.92 2.43
CA SER A 53 27.81 32.28 1.86
C SER A 53 28.07 31.63 0.48
N LEU A 54 27.64 30.38 0.25
CA LEU A 54 27.64 29.64 -1.04
C LEU A 54 26.28 28.87 -1.21
N THR A 55 25.77 28.34 -2.34
CA THR A 55 26.26 27.76 -3.62
C THR A 55 26.78 26.30 -3.60
N THR A 56 26.66 25.56 -4.71
CA THR A 56 25.84 24.32 -4.86
C THR A 56 26.57 22.94 -4.98
N PHE A 57 26.05 21.87 -4.34
CA PHE A 57 26.62 20.49 -4.16
C PHE A 57 26.66 19.45 -5.33
N GLN A 58 25.85 19.51 -6.40
CA GLN A 58 25.46 18.31 -7.22
C GLN A 58 26.52 17.83 -8.22
N ASP A 59 27.75 18.27 -8.05
CA ASP A 59 28.93 17.81 -8.78
C ASP A 59 29.82 16.85 -7.95
N GLU A 60 29.78 16.89 -6.61
CA GLU A 60 30.71 16.14 -5.74
C GLU A 60 30.72 14.61 -5.96
N TRP A 61 29.57 14.00 -6.27
CA TRP A 61 29.47 12.54 -6.47
C TRP A 61 30.18 12.04 -7.74
N LEU A 62 30.47 12.93 -8.70
CA LEU A 62 31.21 12.60 -9.92
C LEU A 62 32.73 12.68 -9.72
N GLU A 63 33.20 13.37 -8.68
CA GLU A 63 34.64 13.52 -8.39
C GLU A 63 35.10 12.63 -7.21
N ASN A 64 34.37 12.62 -6.08
CA ASN A 64 34.84 12.01 -4.82
C ASN A 64 34.05 10.78 -4.35
N GLY A 65 33.26 10.15 -5.24
CA GLY A 65 32.36 9.04 -4.89
C GLY A 65 33.01 7.82 -4.19
N ILE A 66 34.31 7.58 -4.40
CA ILE A 66 35.04 6.48 -3.74
C ILE A 66 35.39 6.82 -2.28
N GLU A 67 35.89 8.02 -1.99
CA GLU A 67 36.19 8.44 -0.61
C GLU A 67 34.93 8.49 0.25
N MET A 68 33.82 8.92 -0.34
CA MET A 68 32.50 8.90 0.31
C MET A 68 32.02 7.48 0.61
N LEU A 69 32.25 6.53 -0.30
CA LEU A 69 31.91 5.11 -0.10
C LEU A 69 32.81 4.44 0.95
N ASP A 70 34.13 4.74 0.96
CA ASP A 70 35.04 4.26 2.01
C ASP A 70 34.70 4.91 3.36
N SER A 71 34.32 6.19 3.42
CA SER A 71 33.86 6.86 4.66
C SER A 71 32.62 6.19 5.26
N VAL A 72 31.63 5.82 4.43
CA VAL A 72 30.43 5.09 4.88
C VAL A 72 30.73 3.64 5.29
N LEU A 73 31.63 2.94 4.56
CA LEU A 73 31.89 1.52 4.79
C LEU A 73 33.04 1.21 5.77
N GLU A 74 33.90 2.19 6.10
CA GLU A 74 34.96 2.07 7.13
C GLU A 74 34.68 2.91 8.38
N GLY A 75 34.05 4.08 8.24
CA GLY A 75 33.87 5.05 9.34
C GLY A 75 32.55 4.95 10.12
N LEU A 76 31.58 4.17 9.64
CA LEU A 76 30.21 4.12 10.18
C LEU A 76 29.71 2.68 10.41
N THR A 77 30.47 1.88 11.16
CA THR A 77 30.09 0.50 11.46
C THR A 77 28.84 0.40 12.36
N TYR A 78 28.17 -0.76 12.36
CA TYR A 78 27.08 -1.05 13.29
C TYR A 78 27.46 -0.78 14.76
N SER A 79 28.70 -1.10 15.14
CA SER A 79 29.21 -0.88 16.50
C SER A 79 29.37 0.61 16.84
N ASP A 80 29.70 1.45 15.86
CA ASP A 80 29.89 2.89 16.08
C ASP A 80 28.55 3.63 16.11
N PHE A 81 27.57 3.18 15.31
CA PHE A 81 26.17 3.58 15.48
C PHE A 81 25.62 3.15 16.84
N GLN A 82 25.88 1.92 17.30
CA GLN A 82 25.44 1.44 18.60
C GLN A 82 25.99 2.31 19.74
N LYS A 83 27.32 2.54 19.78
CA LYS A 83 27.96 3.46 20.75
C LYS A 83 27.35 4.86 20.74
N SER A 84 26.97 5.35 19.56
CA SER A 84 26.35 6.67 19.38
C SER A 84 24.93 6.72 19.94
N ILE A 85 24.12 5.68 19.73
CA ILE A 85 22.78 5.55 20.30
C ILE A 85 22.84 5.32 21.82
N ASP A 86 23.78 4.51 22.32
CA ASP A 86 24.01 4.34 23.76
C ASP A 86 24.47 5.65 24.41
N LEU A 87 25.31 6.45 23.74
CA LEU A 87 25.67 7.78 24.20
C LEU A 87 24.46 8.73 24.25
N ILE A 88 23.57 8.71 23.25
CA ILE A 88 22.33 9.49 23.29
C ILE A 88 21.45 9.04 24.48
N LYS A 89 21.21 7.73 24.62
CA LYS A 89 20.45 7.13 25.72
C LYS A 89 21.00 7.53 27.09
N ASN A 90 22.29 7.32 27.34
CA ASN A 90 22.91 7.61 28.63
C ASN A 90 22.85 9.11 28.97
N ASN A 91 22.91 10.00 27.96
CA ASN A 91 22.74 11.43 28.16
C ASN A 91 21.27 11.84 28.38
N MET A 92 20.30 11.16 27.74
CA MET A 92 18.88 11.32 28.07
C MET A 92 18.63 10.91 29.53
N GLU A 93 19.05 9.70 29.93
CA GLU A 93 18.94 9.20 31.30
C GLU A 93 19.61 10.15 32.31
N ALA A 94 20.77 10.73 31.99
CA ALA A 94 21.42 11.72 32.85
C ALA A 94 20.61 13.03 33.00
N ILE A 95 19.98 13.52 31.93
CA ILE A 95 19.12 14.72 31.95
C ILE A 95 17.80 14.46 32.70
N GLU A 96 17.23 13.26 32.56
CA GLU A 96 16.01 12.90 33.30
C GLU A 96 16.27 12.72 34.81
N ASN A 97 17.44 12.20 35.18
CA ASN A 97 17.81 11.97 36.58
C ASN A 97 18.47 13.17 37.27
N SER A 98 18.87 14.24 36.55
CA SER A 98 19.52 15.40 37.19
C SER A 98 18.56 16.27 38.01
N GLY A 99 17.26 16.21 37.70
CA GLY A 99 16.24 17.06 38.34
C GLY A 99 16.32 18.54 37.97
N GLU A 100 17.15 18.90 36.98
CA GLU A 100 17.36 20.29 36.53
C GLU A 100 16.22 20.82 35.65
N LEU A 101 15.43 19.92 35.04
CA LEU A 101 14.26 20.26 34.24
C LEU A 101 12.99 20.29 35.10
N SER A 102 12.14 21.29 34.88
CA SER A 102 10.77 21.26 35.42
C SER A 102 9.94 20.13 34.78
N LEU A 103 8.81 19.78 35.41
CA LEU A 103 7.87 18.77 34.88
C LEU A 103 7.35 19.08 33.47
N ILE A 104 7.36 20.35 33.04
CA ILE A 104 6.96 20.77 31.70
C ILE A 104 8.13 20.56 30.73
N GLU A 105 9.32 21.06 31.05
CA GLU A 105 10.51 20.92 30.21
C GLU A 105 10.92 19.45 30.01
N LEU A 106 10.77 18.62 31.06
CA LEU A 106 11.01 17.17 30.98
C LEU A 106 10.01 16.47 30.04
N LYS A 107 8.75 16.91 30.04
CA LYS A 107 7.72 16.40 29.12
C LYS A 107 8.00 16.83 27.69
N ASP A 108 8.32 18.09 27.47
CA ASP A 108 8.59 18.65 26.14
C ASP A 108 9.89 18.06 25.55
N PHE A 109 10.91 17.82 26.38
CA PHE A 109 12.12 17.06 26.02
C PHE A 109 11.78 15.65 25.51
N LYS A 110 10.97 14.88 26.27
CA LYS A 110 10.52 13.55 25.86
C LYS A 110 9.69 13.57 24.57
N GLN A 111 8.88 14.61 24.34
CA GLN A 111 8.14 14.79 23.10
C GLN A 111 9.07 15.08 21.91
N ILE A 112 10.03 15.99 22.06
CA ILE A 112 11.01 16.33 21.01
C ILE A 112 11.85 15.12 20.60
N MET A 113 12.26 14.28 21.57
CA MET A 113 12.99 13.03 21.29
C MET A 113 12.10 11.93 20.68
N SER A 114 10.77 12.07 20.76
CA SER A 114 9.79 11.16 20.14
C SER A 114 9.36 11.59 18.74
N ASP A 115 9.33 12.89 18.46
CA ASP A 115 8.91 13.51 17.20
C ASP A 115 10.10 14.13 16.45
N ILE A 116 11.25 13.44 16.39
CA ILE A 116 12.39 13.89 15.59
C ILE A 116 12.00 13.69 14.12
N ASN A 117 11.60 14.76 13.44
CA ASN A 117 11.06 14.71 12.07
C ASN A 117 12.15 14.50 10.99
N VAL A 118 13.01 13.49 11.17
CA VAL A 118 14.18 13.15 10.34
C VAL A 118 13.77 12.76 8.92
N LEU A 119 12.58 12.20 8.76
CA LEU A 119 12.15 11.58 7.51
C LEU A 119 10.95 12.31 6.92
N HIS A 120 11.21 13.18 5.92
CA HIS A 120 10.16 13.66 5.02
C HIS A 120 9.41 12.47 4.40
N VAL A 121 8.13 12.30 4.76
CA VAL A 121 7.22 11.19 4.41
C VAL A 121 7.10 10.89 2.89
N TRP A 122 7.73 11.70 2.04
CA TRP A 122 7.59 11.73 0.59
C TRP A 122 8.43 10.68 -0.15
N SER A 123 9.64 10.33 0.30
CA SER A 123 10.49 9.35 -0.43
C SER A 123 9.91 7.94 -0.36
N ILE A 124 9.63 7.42 0.84
CA ILE A 124 9.12 6.06 1.05
C ILE A 124 7.70 5.81 0.49
N LYS A 125 6.99 6.87 0.11
CA LYS A 125 5.66 6.79 -0.50
C LYS A 125 5.69 5.90 -1.75
N ASN A 126 6.72 6.07 -2.57
CA ASN A 126 6.88 5.41 -3.87
C ASN A 126 7.68 4.09 -3.80
N CYS A 127 8.41 3.85 -2.71
CA CYS A 127 9.11 2.58 -2.47
C CYS A 127 8.15 1.38 -2.52
N LYS A 128 8.60 0.23 -3.01
CA LYS A 128 7.81 -1.01 -2.97
C LYS A 128 7.94 -1.67 -1.59
N LEU A 129 6.96 -2.48 -1.19
CA LEU A 129 7.15 -3.37 -0.04
C LEU A 129 8.23 -4.42 -0.36
N PRO A 130 9.07 -4.82 0.62
CA PRO A 130 9.94 -5.99 0.47
C PRO A 130 9.11 -7.24 0.14
N GLU A 131 9.61 -8.11 -0.74
CA GLU A 131 8.84 -9.26 -1.28
C GLU A 131 8.36 -10.26 -0.22
N ASN A 132 9.07 -10.33 0.91
CA ASN A 132 8.72 -11.15 2.06
C ASN A 132 7.67 -10.51 3.00
N LYS A 133 7.41 -9.20 2.90
CA LYS A 133 6.60 -8.43 3.86
C LYS A 133 5.10 -8.55 3.58
N LYS A 134 4.49 -9.60 4.13
CA LYS A 134 3.04 -9.81 4.10
C LYS A 134 2.35 -8.90 5.12
N LEU A 135 1.46 -8.03 4.65
CA LEU A 135 0.62 -7.20 5.50
C LEU A 135 -0.73 -7.86 5.75
N THR A 136 -1.20 -7.83 6.99
CA THR A 136 -2.53 -8.34 7.38
C THR A 136 -3.55 -7.23 7.29
N TYR A 137 -4.63 -7.45 6.56
CA TYR A 137 -5.77 -6.53 6.43
C TYR A 137 -7.07 -7.32 6.30
N SER A 138 -8.18 -6.75 6.79
CA SER A 138 -9.52 -7.29 6.64
C SER A 138 -10.29 -6.57 5.53
N VAL A 139 -11.20 -7.28 4.88
CA VAL A 139 -12.06 -6.76 3.81
C VAL A 139 -13.50 -7.22 4.07
N PRO A 140 -14.22 -6.61 5.03
CA PRO A 140 -15.55 -7.06 5.46
C PRO A 140 -16.58 -7.07 4.32
N GLU A 141 -16.37 -6.26 3.28
CA GLU A 141 -17.17 -6.21 2.06
C GLU A 141 -17.23 -7.56 1.33
N ILE A 142 -16.19 -8.39 1.43
CA ILE A 142 -16.16 -9.72 0.78
C ILE A 142 -17.27 -10.61 1.34
N ALA A 143 -17.50 -10.63 2.66
CA ALA A 143 -18.56 -11.45 3.27
C ALA A 143 -19.97 -10.99 2.82
N ILE A 144 -20.15 -9.70 2.54
CA ILE A 144 -21.39 -9.15 1.99
C ILE A 144 -21.56 -9.60 0.53
N LEU A 145 -20.50 -9.54 -0.27
CA LEU A 145 -20.49 -10.02 -1.66
C LEU A 145 -20.70 -11.53 -1.77
N GLU A 146 -20.12 -12.33 -0.88
CA GLU A 146 -20.32 -13.78 -0.80
C GLU A 146 -21.77 -14.12 -0.44
N SER A 147 -22.39 -13.38 0.50
CA SER A 147 -23.81 -13.50 0.82
C SER A 147 -24.69 -13.18 -0.39
N ASN A 148 -24.44 -12.05 -1.06
CA ASN A 148 -25.16 -11.66 -2.28
C ASN A 148 -25.01 -12.71 -3.40
N ALA A 149 -23.84 -13.33 -3.55
CA ALA A 149 -23.62 -14.40 -4.52
C ALA A 149 -24.50 -15.63 -4.28
N GLN A 150 -24.89 -15.93 -3.04
CA GLN A 150 -25.88 -16.99 -2.76
C GLN A 150 -27.31 -16.53 -3.04
N ILE A 151 -27.64 -15.26 -2.78
CA ILE A 151 -28.95 -14.67 -3.12
C ILE A 151 -29.18 -14.72 -4.64
N HIS A 152 -28.23 -14.26 -5.46
CA HIS A 152 -28.34 -14.30 -6.92
C HIS A 152 -28.52 -15.73 -7.46
N LYS A 153 -27.77 -16.71 -6.92
CA LYS A 153 -27.96 -18.14 -7.27
C LYS A 153 -29.34 -18.66 -6.89
N SER A 154 -29.83 -18.31 -5.70
CA SER A 154 -31.19 -18.67 -5.25
C SER A 154 -32.27 -18.06 -6.14
N ASN A 155 -32.09 -16.83 -6.61
CA ASN A 155 -33.01 -16.17 -7.52
C ASN A 155 -33.01 -16.82 -8.91
N ILE A 156 -31.83 -17.16 -9.46
CA ILE A 156 -31.69 -17.91 -10.72
C ILE A 156 -32.44 -19.25 -10.62
N GLN A 157 -32.15 -20.05 -9.59
CA GLN A 157 -32.84 -21.33 -9.36
C GLN A 157 -34.35 -21.18 -9.22
N THR A 158 -34.82 -20.10 -8.59
CA THR A 158 -36.24 -19.78 -8.48
C THR A 158 -36.85 -19.48 -9.85
N TYR A 159 -36.18 -18.71 -10.70
CA TYR A 159 -36.66 -18.43 -12.07
C TYR A 159 -36.62 -19.66 -12.98
N GLU A 160 -35.60 -20.53 -12.84
CA GLU A 160 -35.51 -21.81 -13.55
C GLU A 160 -36.63 -22.78 -13.15
N GLN A 161 -36.97 -22.84 -11.86
CA GLN A 161 -38.12 -23.60 -11.36
C GLN A 161 -39.45 -23.08 -11.91
N ASN A 162 -39.65 -21.75 -11.94
CA ASN A 162 -40.84 -21.15 -12.54
C ASN A 162 -40.95 -21.42 -14.06
N LEU A 163 -39.82 -21.36 -14.79
CA LEU A 163 -39.76 -21.66 -16.23
C LEU A 163 -39.99 -23.14 -16.57
N SER A 164 -39.65 -24.05 -15.66
CA SER A 164 -39.88 -25.50 -15.85
C SER A 164 -41.24 -25.98 -15.33
N ALA A 165 -41.88 -25.22 -14.43
CA ALA A 165 -43.23 -25.51 -13.92
C ALA A 165 -44.37 -24.90 -14.75
N MET A 166 -44.09 -23.95 -15.65
CA MET A 166 -45.09 -23.36 -16.54
C MET A 166 -45.39 -24.26 -17.75
N GLN A 167 -46.64 -24.22 -18.24
CA GLN A 167 -46.96 -24.79 -19.55
C GLN A 167 -46.28 -23.95 -20.65
N PRO A 168 -45.53 -24.54 -21.59
CA PRO A 168 -44.89 -23.81 -22.69
C PRO A 168 -45.91 -22.98 -23.51
N PRO A 169 -45.62 -21.71 -23.85
CA PRO A 169 -46.51 -20.91 -24.70
C PRO A 169 -46.82 -21.59 -26.04
N GLU A 170 -45.87 -22.35 -26.58
CA GLU A 170 -45.98 -23.07 -27.85
C GLU A 170 -47.05 -24.18 -27.81
N GLU A 171 -47.26 -24.81 -26.65
CA GLU A 171 -48.34 -25.79 -26.45
C GLU A 171 -49.71 -25.11 -26.39
N ILE A 172 -49.82 -24.02 -25.61
CA ILE A 172 -51.07 -23.24 -25.50
C ILE A 172 -51.43 -22.66 -26.88
N GLN A 173 -50.44 -22.18 -27.65
CA GLN A 173 -50.63 -21.68 -29.01
C GLN A 173 -51.17 -22.76 -29.96
N LYS A 174 -50.71 -24.00 -29.83
CA LYS A 174 -51.20 -25.12 -30.63
C LYS A 174 -52.68 -25.40 -30.35
N ILE A 175 -53.05 -25.56 -29.07
CA ILE A 175 -54.45 -25.82 -28.66
C ILE A 175 -55.35 -24.65 -29.10
N LEU A 176 -54.91 -23.40 -28.88
CA LEU A 176 -55.60 -22.20 -29.30
C LEU A 176 -55.84 -22.16 -30.83
N ALA A 177 -54.87 -22.58 -31.64
CA ALA A 177 -55.02 -22.63 -33.09
C ALA A 177 -56.01 -23.73 -33.55
N GLU A 178 -55.93 -24.92 -32.94
CA GLU A 178 -56.82 -26.06 -33.23
C GLU A 178 -58.29 -25.71 -32.89
N GLU A 179 -58.54 -25.15 -31.71
CA GLU A 179 -59.90 -24.74 -31.30
C GLU A 179 -60.43 -23.51 -32.06
N THR A 180 -59.56 -22.55 -32.42
CA THR A 180 -59.96 -21.40 -33.25
C THR A 180 -60.42 -21.84 -34.64
N GLN A 181 -59.77 -22.85 -35.23
CA GLN A 181 -60.22 -23.44 -36.49
C GLN A 181 -61.55 -24.20 -36.29
N MET A 182 -61.71 -24.96 -35.21
CA MET A 182 -62.96 -25.66 -34.91
C MET A 182 -64.15 -24.70 -34.74
N LEU A 183 -63.95 -23.52 -34.13
CA LEU A 183 -64.96 -22.46 -34.05
C LEU A 183 -65.34 -21.90 -35.43
N LYS A 184 -64.35 -21.75 -36.32
CA LYS A 184 -64.59 -21.29 -37.69
C LYS A 184 -65.44 -22.30 -38.46
N ASP A 185 -65.07 -23.59 -38.41
CA ASP A 185 -65.80 -24.68 -39.07
C ASP A 185 -67.25 -24.79 -38.58
N LEU A 186 -67.48 -24.63 -37.26
CA LEU A 186 -68.83 -24.62 -36.68
C LEU A 186 -69.66 -23.43 -37.18
N ARG A 187 -69.07 -22.23 -37.23
CA ARG A 187 -69.75 -21.01 -37.70
C ARG A 187 -70.09 -21.08 -39.19
N GLU A 188 -69.19 -21.61 -40.04
CA GLU A 188 -69.45 -21.85 -41.45
C GLU A 188 -70.60 -22.87 -41.67
N ASN A 189 -70.84 -23.76 -40.70
CA ASN A 189 -71.98 -24.67 -40.65
C ASN A 189 -73.21 -24.13 -39.87
N ASN A 190 -73.28 -22.83 -39.61
CA ASN A 190 -74.34 -22.16 -38.82
C ASN A 190 -74.58 -22.73 -37.41
N LYS A 191 -73.59 -23.42 -36.82
CA LYS A 191 -73.64 -23.93 -35.44
C LYS A 191 -72.92 -22.97 -34.50
N ARG A 192 -73.54 -22.67 -33.36
CA ARG A 192 -72.93 -21.85 -32.30
C ARG A 192 -72.61 -22.70 -31.07
N ASN A 193 -71.40 -22.56 -30.55
CA ASN A 193 -70.95 -23.21 -29.31
C ASN A 193 -70.35 -22.15 -28.38
N ALA A 194 -71.15 -21.62 -27.46
CA ALA A 194 -70.72 -20.55 -26.55
C ALA A 194 -69.65 -21.00 -25.54
N GLU A 195 -69.57 -22.30 -25.22
CA GLU A 195 -68.58 -22.85 -24.30
C GLU A 195 -67.20 -22.83 -24.96
N LEU A 196 -67.10 -23.27 -26.21
CA LEU A 196 -65.86 -23.18 -27.01
C LEU A 196 -65.49 -21.72 -27.36
N GLU A 197 -66.49 -20.85 -27.62
CA GLU A 197 -66.25 -19.40 -27.80
C GLU A 197 -65.59 -18.79 -26.55
N ASN A 198 -66.01 -19.20 -25.33
CA ASN A 198 -65.39 -18.75 -24.08
C ASN A 198 -64.02 -19.40 -23.82
N HIS A 199 -63.85 -20.69 -24.13
CA HIS A 199 -62.58 -21.40 -23.89
C HIS A 199 -61.45 -20.83 -24.76
N VAL A 200 -61.70 -20.54 -26.04
CA VAL A 200 -60.72 -19.87 -26.92
C VAL A 200 -60.30 -18.49 -26.41
N ILE A 201 -61.23 -17.72 -25.79
CA ILE A 201 -60.89 -16.44 -25.15
C ILE A 201 -59.99 -16.66 -23.91
N GLN A 202 -60.27 -17.69 -23.11
CA GLN A 202 -59.46 -18.05 -21.93
C GLN A 202 -58.06 -18.54 -22.34
N LEU A 203 -57.95 -19.38 -23.38
CA LEU A 203 -56.69 -19.83 -23.96
C LEU A 203 -55.86 -18.66 -24.52
N GLY A 204 -56.50 -17.69 -25.17
CA GLY A 204 -55.84 -16.46 -25.65
C GLY A 204 -55.22 -15.65 -24.51
N ALA A 205 -55.94 -15.51 -23.38
CA ALA A 205 -55.42 -14.86 -22.18
C ALA A 205 -54.31 -15.68 -21.51
N ALA A 206 -54.45 -17.01 -21.44
CA ALA A 206 -53.43 -17.92 -20.91
C ALA A 206 -52.13 -17.85 -21.72
N TYR A 207 -52.20 -17.85 -23.05
CA TYR A 207 -51.06 -17.73 -23.94
C TYR A 207 -50.32 -16.39 -23.75
N ALA A 208 -51.04 -15.27 -23.69
CA ALA A 208 -50.45 -13.95 -23.44
C ALA A 208 -49.74 -13.87 -22.08
N ASN A 209 -50.34 -14.44 -21.03
CA ASN A 209 -49.73 -14.53 -19.70
C ASN A 209 -48.49 -15.45 -19.70
N ALA A 210 -48.55 -16.59 -20.38
CA ALA A 210 -47.43 -17.52 -20.51
C ALA A 210 -46.23 -16.88 -21.23
N LEU A 211 -46.45 -16.19 -22.35
CA LEU A 211 -45.41 -15.41 -23.03
C LEU A 211 -44.78 -14.34 -22.12
N SER A 212 -45.62 -13.57 -21.42
CA SER A 212 -45.18 -12.50 -20.52
C SER A 212 -44.31 -13.03 -19.37
N ASN A 213 -44.74 -14.13 -18.73
CA ASN A 213 -44.00 -14.78 -17.66
C ASN A 213 -42.71 -15.44 -18.16
N GLN A 214 -42.76 -16.17 -19.29
CA GLN A 214 -41.57 -16.80 -19.88
C GLN A 214 -40.49 -15.76 -20.22
N LYS A 215 -40.90 -14.60 -20.77
CA LYS A 215 -40.01 -13.47 -21.01
C LYS A 215 -39.43 -12.94 -19.69
N ARG A 216 -40.28 -12.60 -18.72
CA ARG A 216 -39.89 -12.03 -17.42
C ARG A 216 -38.86 -12.89 -16.68
N TRP A 217 -39.05 -14.22 -16.66
CA TRP A 217 -38.14 -15.13 -15.98
C TRP A 217 -36.82 -15.34 -16.74
N LYS A 218 -36.85 -15.38 -18.09
CA LYS A 218 -35.62 -15.40 -18.91
C LYS A 218 -34.80 -14.11 -18.76
N GLU A 219 -35.46 -12.96 -18.67
CA GLU A 219 -34.80 -11.67 -18.38
C GLU A 219 -34.26 -11.64 -16.93
N GLY A 220 -35.03 -12.13 -15.95
CA GLY A 220 -34.59 -12.27 -14.56
C GLY A 220 -33.32 -13.11 -14.40
N ILE A 221 -33.26 -14.31 -15.00
CA ILE A 221 -32.04 -15.15 -14.98
C ILE A 221 -30.84 -14.40 -15.56
N LYS A 222 -31.03 -13.67 -16.67
CA LYS A 222 -29.95 -12.94 -17.33
C LYS A 222 -29.40 -11.80 -16.48
N ASP A 223 -30.27 -11.05 -15.81
CA ASP A 223 -29.86 -9.93 -14.96
C ASP A 223 -29.23 -10.41 -13.63
N GLU A 224 -29.77 -11.46 -13.02
CA GLU A 224 -29.17 -12.12 -11.83
C GLU A 224 -27.80 -12.76 -12.15
N GLN A 225 -27.67 -13.42 -13.31
CA GLN A 225 -26.38 -13.98 -13.75
C GLN A 225 -25.36 -12.87 -13.98
N LYS A 226 -25.75 -11.76 -14.62
CA LYS A 226 -24.88 -10.59 -14.81
C LYS A 226 -24.44 -9.96 -13.48
N ALA A 227 -25.31 -9.95 -12.46
CA ALA A 227 -24.93 -9.52 -11.11
C ALA A 227 -23.93 -10.49 -10.49
N LEU A 228 -24.20 -11.80 -10.56
CA LEU A 228 -23.32 -12.87 -10.06
C LEU A 228 -21.92 -12.85 -10.71
N ASP A 229 -21.84 -12.66 -12.03
CA ASP A 229 -20.60 -12.57 -12.80
C ASP A 229 -19.73 -11.35 -12.40
N SER A 230 -20.35 -10.29 -11.86
CA SER A 230 -19.63 -9.10 -11.40
C SER A 230 -18.95 -9.27 -10.04
N ILE A 231 -19.42 -10.21 -9.21
CA ILE A 231 -18.97 -10.35 -7.82
C ILE A 231 -17.48 -10.73 -7.71
N PRO A 232 -16.93 -11.69 -8.47
CA PRO A 232 -15.49 -11.98 -8.45
C PRO A 232 -14.62 -10.76 -8.77
N ILE A 233 -15.06 -9.91 -9.72
CA ILE A 233 -14.35 -8.69 -10.11
C ILE A 233 -14.35 -7.68 -8.96
N LEU A 234 -15.49 -7.53 -8.26
CA LEU A 234 -15.59 -6.67 -7.08
C LEU A 234 -14.75 -7.19 -5.91
N ILE A 235 -14.69 -8.51 -5.68
CA ILE A 235 -13.86 -9.13 -4.64
C ILE A 235 -12.37 -8.84 -4.87
N GLU A 236 -11.85 -9.06 -6.07
CA GLU A 236 -10.43 -8.75 -6.37
C GLU A 236 -10.15 -7.23 -6.29
N LYS A 237 -11.09 -6.37 -6.71
CA LYS A 237 -10.96 -4.93 -6.55
C LYS A 237 -10.83 -4.52 -5.07
N TYR A 238 -11.73 -5.02 -4.20
CA TYR A 238 -11.69 -4.67 -2.78
C TYR A 238 -10.45 -5.24 -2.07
N LYS A 239 -9.95 -6.42 -2.47
CA LYS A 239 -8.66 -6.94 -2.00
C LYS A 239 -7.51 -5.99 -2.33
N GLU A 240 -7.43 -5.48 -3.55
CA GLU A 240 -6.36 -4.57 -3.97
C GLU A 240 -6.48 -3.18 -3.32
N GLU A 241 -7.70 -2.63 -3.20
CA GLU A 241 -7.95 -1.38 -2.48
C GLU A 241 -7.51 -1.48 -1.00
N ALA A 242 -7.85 -2.59 -0.33
CA ALA A 242 -7.43 -2.85 1.05
C ALA A 242 -5.92 -3.11 1.17
N ARG A 243 -5.29 -3.81 0.20
CA ARG A 243 -3.84 -4.02 0.14
C ARG A 243 -3.09 -2.70 0.03
N LEU A 244 -3.52 -1.81 -0.87
CA LEU A 244 -2.94 -0.47 -1.07
C LEU A 244 -3.13 0.43 0.16
N GLN A 245 -4.28 0.33 0.85
CA GLN A 245 -4.51 1.04 2.10
C GLN A 245 -3.61 0.53 3.23
N ALA A 246 -3.44 -0.79 3.36
CA ALA A 246 -2.54 -1.40 4.33
C ALA A 246 -1.08 -1.01 4.07
N GLU A 247 -0.64 -1.06 2.81
CA GLU A 247 0.70 -0.63 2.37
C GLU A 247 0.97 0.83 2.74
N LYS A 248 0.02 1.73 2.44
CA LYS A 248 0.10 3.16 2.78
C LYS A 248 0.15 3.40 4.29
N GLN A 249 -0.61 2.65 5.07
CA GLN A 249 -0.61 2.76 6.53
C GLN A 249 0.69 2.22 7.15
N TYR A 250 1.18 1.06 6.70
CA TYR A 250 2.47 0.49 7.12
C TYR A 250 3.62 1.46 6.83
N LYS A 251 3.70 2.01 5.62
CA LYS A 251 4.68 3.05 5.24
C LYS A 251 4.67 4.22 6.23
N LYS A 252 3.48 4.77 6.52
CA LYS A 252 3.32 5.88 7.48
C LYS A 252 3.77 5.50 8.89
N GLU A 253 3.45 4.29 9.34
CA GLU A 253 3.81 3.78 10.67
C GLU A 253 5.32 3.59 10.82
N ILE A 254 6.01 3.06 9.81
CA ILE A 254 7.47 2.91 9.82
C ILE A 254 8.16 4.28 9.98
N VAL A 255 7.82 5.29 9.19
CA VAL A 255 8.40 6.64 9.36
C VAL A 255 8.08 7.21 10.75
N SER A 256 6.85 7.04 11.24
CA SER A 256 6.47 7.51 12.58
C SER A 256 7.28 6.85 13.70
N LYS A 257 7.72 5.59 13.53
CA LYS A 257 8.59 4.89 14.47
C LYS A 257 10.05 5.31 14.33
N ILE A 258 10.59 5.41 13.11
CA ILE A 258 11.99 5.79 12.90
C ILE A 258 12.27 7.24 13.34
N ASN A 259 11.27 8.12 13.29
CA ASN A 259 11.34 9.48 13.84
C ASN A 259 11.45 9.54 15.38
N ASN A 260 11.28 8.41 16.10
CA ASN A 260 11.38 8.35 17.55
C ASN A 260 12.71 7.70 17.98
N ILE A 261 13.50 8.39 18.81
CA ILE A 261 14.81 7.86 19.26
C ILE A 261 14.70 6.56 20.04
N GLN A 262 13.58 6.33 20.73
CA GLN A 262 13.34 5.12 21.50
C GLN A 262 13.33 3.88 20.59
N THR A 263 12.86 4.02 19.34
CA THR A 263 12.93 2.95 18.32
C THR A 263 14.37 2.57 17.99
N TRP A 264 15.28 3.56 17.90
CA TRP A 264 16.71 3.32 17.67
C TRP A 264 17.36 2.64 18.87
N ILE A 265 17.09 3.15 20.07
CA ILE A 265 17.56 2.57 21.34
C ILE A 265 17.10 1.11 21.45
N ASP A 266 15.81 0.85 21.23
CA ASP A 266 15.24 -0.48 21.33
C ASP A 266 15.66 -1.44 20.21
N PHE A 267 16.09 -0.94 19.05
CA PHE A 267 16.68 -1.76 17.99
C PHE A 267 18.07 -2.27 18.38
N PHE A 268 18.94 -1.38 18.86
CA PHE A 268 20.27 -1.77 19.35
C PHE A 268 20.24 -2.56 20.67
N ASN A 269 19.09 -2.60 21.35
CA ASN A 269 18.80 -3.47 22.49
C ASN A 269 17.95 -4.72 22.09
N GLU A 270 17.87 -5.03 20.79
CA GLU A 270 17.20 -6.21 20.20
C GLU A 270 15.71 -6.40 20.52
N LYS A 271 14.99 -5.32 20.83
CA LYS A 271 13.54 -5.35 21.16
C LYS A 271 12.63 -5.02 19.97
N ASN A 272 13.16 -4.49 18.87
CA ASN A 272 12.40 -4.24 17.64
C ASN A 272 13.29 -4.31 16.38
N GLU A 273 12.67 -4.51 15.21
CA GLU A 273 13.35 -4.65 13.91
C GLU A 273 13.09 -3.45 12.97
N THR A 274 12.50 -2.36 13.46
CA THR A 274 11.96 -1.27 12.61
C THR A 274 13.01 -0.65 11.68
N LEU A 275 14.25 -0.50 12.13
CA LEU A 275 15.35 0.03 11.32
C LEU A 275 15.67 -0.90 10.15
N THR A 276 15.72 -2.22 10.38
CA THR A 276 15.86 -3.23 9.33
C THR A 276 14.66 -3.19 8.38
N GLU A 277 13.42 -3.12 8.89
CA GLU A 277 12.21 -3.00 8.06
C GLU A 277 12.22 -1.73 7.18
N PHE A 278 12.74 -0.62 7.69
CA PHE A 278 12.90 0.65 7.00
C PHE A 278 14.00 0.60 5.92
N LEU A 279 15.17 0.06 6.24
CA LEU A 279 16.28 -0.11 5.30
C LEU A 279 15.95 -1.10 4.17
N GLN A 280 15.16 -2.13 4.47
CA GLN A 280 14.57 -3.01 3.46
C GLN A 280 13.51 -2.27 2.59
N LEU A 281 12.64 -1.46 3.20
CA LEU A 281 11.62 -0.69 2.48
C LEU A 281 12.23 0.29 1.46
N ILE A 282 13.37 0.92 1.76
CA ILE A 282 14.07 1.82 0.81
C ILE A 282 15.06 1.10 -0.12
N ASP A 283 15.05 -0.24 -0.14
CA ASP A 283 16.01 -1.10 -0.85
C ASP A 283 17.46 -0.62 -0.73
N THR A 284 17.94 -0.46 0.51
CA THR A 284 19.33 -0.09 0.79
C THR A 284 20.32 -1.08 0.14
N LYS A 285 19.93 -2.36 0.04
CA LYS A 285 20.77 -3.45 -0.47
C LYS A 285 20.90 -3.45 -1.99
N GLY A 286 19.81 -3.29 -2.74
CA GLY A 286 19.83 -3.11 -4.19
C GLY A 286 20.56 -1.82 -4.57
N THR A 287 20.16 -0.70 -3.95
CA THR A 287 20.77 0.62 -4.18
C THR A 287 22.29 0.59 -3.96
N MET A 288 22.77 0.08 -2.82
CA MET A 288 24.21 0.00 -2.55
C MET A 288 24.94 -0.92 -3.53
N ARG A 289 24.35 -2.04 -3.95
CA ARG A 289 24.95 -2.94 -4.95
C ARG A 289 25.06 -2.29 -6.33
N GLU A 290 24.06 -1.53 -6.74
CA GLU A 290 24.10 -0.76 -7.98
C GLU A 290 25.18 0.32 -7.94
N LYS A 291 25.22 1.15 -6.89
CA LYS A 291 26.24 2.20 -6.76
C LYS A 291 27.65 1.63 -6.67
N LEU A 292 27.84 0.49 -6.00
CA LEU A 292 29.11 -0.22 -5.98
C LEU A 292 29.55 -0.63 -7.40
N ASN A 293 28.66 -1.20 -8.21
CA ASN A 293 28.96 -1.59 -9.59
C ASN A 293 29.20 -0.40 -10.54
N TYR A 294 28.64 0.78 -10.25
CA TYR A 294 28.81 1.99 -11.07
C TYR A 294 30.05 2.82 -10.69
N ILE A 295 30.36 2.94 -9.40
CA ILE A 295 31.39 3.85 -8.87
C ILE A 295 32.74 3.16 -8.67
N VAL A 296 32.77 1.88 -8.30
CA VAL A 296 34.01 1.22 -7.88
C VAL A 296 34.76 0.62 -9.08
N PRO A 297 36.05 0.96 -9.29
CA PRO A 297 36.87 0.36 -10.34
C PRO A 297 36.94 -1.16 -10.22
N SER A 298 36.86 -1.89 -11.33
CA SER A 298 36.76 -3.36 -11.35
C SER A 298 37.91 -4.09 -10.65
N LYS A 299 39.07 -3.45 -10.53
CA LYS A 299 40.25 -3.96 -9.78
C LYS A 299 40.00 -4.01 -8.26
N ASP A 300 39.20 -3.09 -7.73
CA ASP A 300 38.93 -2.90 -6.30
C ASP A 300 37.56 -3.45 -5.89
N LEU A 301 36.65 -3.68 -6.85
CA LEU A 301 35.25 -4.14 -6.66
C LEU A 301 35.10 -5.15 -5.52
N LYS A 302 35.93 -6.20 -5.51
CA LYS A 302 35.92 -7.27 -4.51
C LYS A 302 36.25 -6.81 -3.07
N LYS A 303 37.06 -5.75 -2.86
CA LYS A 303 37.26 -5.09 -1.54
C LYS A 303 35.90 -4.60 -1.03
N TYR A 304 35.17 -3.90 -1.88
CA TYR A 304 33.92 -3.24 -1.55
C TYR A 304 32.76 -4.24 -1.44
N GLU A 305 32.72 -5.30 -2.25
CA GLU A 305 31.72 -6.37 -2.11
C GLU A 305 31.80 -7.03 -0.72
N ILE A 306 33.00 -7.29 -0.21
CA ILE A 306 33.21 -7.87 1.13
C ILE A 306 32.70 -6.91 2.23
N LYS A 307 32.97 -5.60 2.08
CA LYS A 307 32.44 -4.57 3.00
C LYS A 307 30.92 -4.45 2.94
N LEU A 308 30.34 -4.41 1.74
CA LEU A 308 28.90 -4.27 1.57
C LEU A 308 28.16 -5.51 2.08
N ASN A 309 28.68 -6.71 1.84
CA ASN A 309 28.10 -7.93 2.42
C ASN A 309 28.27 -7.98 3.96
N THR A 310 29.34 -7.39 4.51
CA THR A 310 29.50 -7.18 5.97
C THR A 310 28.43 -6.23 6.50
N PHE A 311 28.24 -5.06 5.88
CA PHE A 311 27.18 -4.11 6.22
C PHE A 311 25.78 -4.74 6.13
N ILE A 312 25.47 -5.44 5.04
CA ILE A 312 24.18 -6.13 4.82
C ILE A 312 23.89 -7.11 5.96
N ARG A 313 24.85 -7.96 6.32
CA ARG A 313 24.70 -8.93 7.41
C ARG A 313 24.52 -8.24 8.76
N ASP A 314 25.37 -7.27 9.08
CA ASP A 314 25.41 -6.64 10.41
C ASP A 314 24.16 -5.78 10.67
N TRP A 315 23.55 -5.20 9.63
CA TRP A 315 22.26 -4.50 9.68
C TRP A 315 21.04 -5.41 9.43
N LYS A 316 21.22 -6.73 9.38
CA LYS A 316 20.17 -7.76 9.21
C LYS A 316 19.35 -7.61 7.91
N LEU A 317 20.00 -7.18 6.82
CA LEU A 317 19.40 -6.88 5.51
C LEU A 317 19.46 -8.07 4.51
N GLU A 318 19.61 -9.31 4.97
CA GLU A 318 19.85 -10.51 4.12
C GLU A 318 18.65 -10.98 3.27
#